data_AF-A0A6V7J981-F1
#
_entry.id   AF-A0A6V7J981-F1
#
_cell.length_a   1.000
_cell.length_b   1.000
_cell.length_c   1.000
_cell.angle_alpha   90.00
_cell.angle_beta   90.00
_cell.angle_gamma   90.00
#
_symmetry.space_group_name_H-M   'P 1'
#
loop_
_entity.id
_entity.type
_entity.pdbx_description
1 polymer ?
#
loop_
_entity_poly.entity_id
_entity_poly.type
_entity_poly.pdbx_seq_one_letter_code
_entity_poly.pdbx_strand_id
1 'polypeptide(L)'
;YIRFIYNRVILESAAVRAAAVTALGRFAAACPDLLPNVLVLLSRCQLDSDDEVRDRAAHYCTILQQQQQGDSTIIELIHPPQLSIPSLERALRNYIASGTDEPFDISHIPPAAIEKETPSQEIQLSAKPQQPRLTREESYAEKLSQVPQLANIVQESPLFKSSPVFELTESETEYNVKCVKHTLGDYLILQFDCVNTLADQLLEDVCVAVEAPEGYTIVAEVPCPKLAYNEPGVTYTVLLYPEDPQETIATIPTTLKFVAKDCDPTTGLPEAEQGYQDEYM
;
A
#
# COMPACT_ATOMS: atom_id res chain seq x y z
N TYR A 1 -12.50 -2.52 -12.61
CA TYR A 1 -12.30 -1.44 -11.61
C TYR A 1 -13.56 -1.05 -10.86
N ILE A 2 -14.68 -0.67 -11.50
CA ILE A 2 -15.92 -0.26 -10.78
C ILE A 2 -16.43 -1.30 -9.78
N ARG A 3 -16.42 -2.60 -10.12
CA ARG A 3 -16.82 -3.67 -9.18
C ARG A 3 -16.00 -3.68 -7.88
N PHE A 4 -14.69 -3.43 -7.97
CA PHE A 4 -13.81 -3.39 -6.80
C PHE A 4 -14.07 -2.17 -5.92
N ILE A 5 -14.34 -1.01 -6.53
CA ILE A 5 -14.71 0.22 -5.81
C ILE A 5 -16.07 0.05 -5.15
N TYR A 6 -17.03 -0.59 -5.84
CA TYR A 6 -18.36 -0.84 -5.29
C TYR A 6 -18.35 -1.79 -4.09
N ASN A 7 -17.54 -2.85 -4.14
CA ASN A 7 -17.38 -3.75 -2.99
C ASN A 7 -16.89 -2.99 -1.75
N ARG A 8 -15.98 -2.03 -1.93
CA ARG A 8 -15.49 -1.16 -0.85
C ARG A 8 -16.55 -0.22 -0.28
N VAL A 9 -17.46 0.27 -1.13
CA VAL A 9 -18.61 1.08 -0.69
C VAL A 9 -19.59 0.28 0.18
N ILE A 10 -19.52 -1.05 0.22
CA ILE A 10 -20.46 -1.88 1.00
C ILE A 10 -19.81 -2.44 2.27
N LEU A 11 -18.56 -2.89 2.16
CA LEU A 11 -17.96 -3.80 3.16
C LEU A 11 -16.94 -3.13 4.08
N GLU A 12 -16.61 -1.87 3.85
CA GLU A 12 -15.48 -1.20 4.52
C GLU A 12 -15.94 -0.12 5.51
N SER A 13 -14.97 0.40 6.27
CA SER A 13 -15.15 1.52 7.21
C SER A 13 -15.61 2.80 6.50
N ALA A 14 -16.27 3.69 7.26
CA ALA A 14 -16.83 4.94 6.74
C ALA A 14 -15.83 5.77 5.92
N ALA A 15 -14.58 5.92 6.41
CA ALA A 15 -13.54 6.66 5.70
C ALA A 15 -13.20 6.04 4.33
N VAL A 16 -13.11 4.72 4.25
CA VAL A 16 -12.83 3.99 3.00
C VAL A 16 -14.02 4.08 2.05
N ARG A 17 -15.25 3.95 2.56
CA ARG A 17 -16.47 4.16 1.77
C ARG A 17 -16.53 5.57 1.20
N ALA A 18 -16.21 6.58 2.01
CA ALA A 18 -16.23 7.98 1.60
C ALA A 18 -15.20 8.26 0.49
N ALA A 19 -13.99 7.67 0.59
CA ALA A 19 -12.98 7.73 -0.46
C ALA A 19 -13.43 7.00 -1.75
N ALA A 20 -14.11 5.86 -1.62
CA ALA A 20 -14.65 5.12 -2.74
C ALA A 20 -15.76 5.89 -3.48
N VAL A 21 -16.63 6.60 -2.75
CA VAL A 21 -17.63 7.53 -3.31
C VAL A 21 -16.96 8.65 -4.11
N THR A 22 -15.89 9.25 -3.57
CA THR A 22 -15.10 10.25 -4.31
C THR A 22 -14.49 9.68 -5.58
N ALA A 23 -13.93 8.47 -5.54
CA ALA A 23 -13.36 7.81 -6.71
C ALA A 23 -14.43 7.55 -7.78
N LEU A 24 -15.61 7.07 -7.39
CA LEU A 24 -16.75 6.89 -8.31
C LEU A 24 -17.12 8.21 -8.98
N GLY A 25 -17.22 9.29 -8.21
CA GLY A 25 -17.51 10.63 -8.74
C GLY A 25 -16.52 11.08 -9.82
N ARG A 26 -15.23 10.89 -9.56
CA ARG A 26 -14.14 11.20 -10.51
C ARG A 26 -14.18 10.34 -11.78
N PHE A 27 -14.47 9.04 -11.64
CA PHE A 27 -14.59 8.14 -12.80
C PHE A 27 -15.76 8.53 -13.69
N ALA A 28 -16.91 8.89 -13.11
CA ALA A 28 -18.07 9.34 -13.87
C ALA A 28 -17.79 10.65 -14.62
N ALA A 29 -17.05 11.56 -14.00
CA ALA A 29 -16.67 12.83 -14.62
C ALA A 29 -15.75 12.64 -15.83
N ALA A 30 -14.76 11.75 -15.70
CA ALA A 30 -13.76 11.48 -16.72
C ALA A 30 -14.27 10.55 -17.84
N CYS A 31 -15.30 9.73 -17.57
CA CYS A 31 -15.82 8.74 -18.50
C CYS A 31 -17.35 8.85 -18.65
N PRO A 32 -17.84 9.65 -19.62
CA PRO A 32 -19.27 9.88 -19.84
C PRO A 32 -20.08 8.59 -20.04
N ASP A 33 -19.51 7.57 -20.66
CA ASP A 33 -20.18 6.28 -20.91
C ASP A 33 -20.55 5.54 -19.61
N LEU A 34 -19.83 5.80 -18.51
CA LEU A 34 -20.05 5.15 -17.22
C LEU A 34 -20.97 5.95 -16.31
N LEU A 35 -21.23 7.22 -16.66
CA LEU A 35 -22.01 8.17 -15.86
C LEU A 35 -23.39 7.63 -15.44
N PRO A 36 -24.24 7.03 -16.33
CA PRO A 36 -25.54 6.53 -15.92
C PRO A 36 -25.44 5.42 -14.85
N ASN A 37 -24.44 4.54 -14.99
CA ASN A 37 -24.24 3.43 -14.05
C ASN A 37 -23.74 3.94 -12.70
N VAL A 38 -22.79 4.89 -12.70
CA VAL A 38 -22.24 5.44 -11.46
C VAL A 38 -23.26 6.28 -10.70
N LEU A 39 -24.13 7.03 -11.39
CA LEU A 39 -25.22 7.77 -10.75
C LEU A 39 -26.16 6.87 -9.95
N VAL A 40 -26.46 5.67 -10.44
CA VAL A 40 -27.27 4.68 -9.70
C VAL A 40 -26.55 4.25 -8.41
N LEU A 41 -25.23 4.06 -8.46
CA LEU A 41 -24.44 3.68 -7.29
C LEU A 41 -24.38 4.81 -6.27
N LEU A 42 -24.04 6.02 -6.70
CA LEU A 42 -23.99 7.20 -5.83
C LEU A 42 -25.35 7.51 -5.20
N SER A 43 -26.46 7.33 -5.93
CA SER A 43 -27.81 7.50 -5.38
C SER A 43 -28.10 6.53 -4.24
N ARG A 44 -27.54 5.31 -4.25
CA ARG A 44 -27.66 4.38 -3.13
C ARG A 44 -26.79 4.79 -1.94
N CYS A 45 -25.61 5.35 -2.19
CA CYS A 45 -24.72 5.86 -1.15
C CYS A 45 -25.31 7.06 -0.38
N GLN A 46 -26.30 7.76 -0.92
CA GLN A 46 -27.04 8.79 -0.17
C GLN A 46 -27.88 8.22 0.99
N LEU A 47 -28.06 6.89 1.05
CA LEU A 47 -28.73 6.19 2.14
C LEU A 47 -27.75 5.54 3.12
N ASP A 48 -26.45 5.86 3.02
CA ASP A 48 -25.43 5.34 3.94
C ASP A 48 -25.72 5.77 5.40
N SER A 49 -25.31 4.96 6.37
CA SER A 49 -25.44 5.29 7.80
C SER A 49 -24.57 6.46 8.21
N ASP A 50 -23.43 6.64 7.55
CA ASP A 50 -22.45 7.68 7.83
C ASP A 50 -22.77 8.99 7.10
N ASP A 51 -22.68 10.13 7.80
CA ASP A 51 -23.01 11.45 7.25
C ASP A 51 -22.00 11.93 6.21
N GLU A 52 -20.70 11.71 6.41
CA GLU A 52 -19.66 12.09 5.45
C GLU A 52 -19.84 11.36 4.11
N VAL A 53 -20.14 10.05 4.16
CA VAL A 53 -20.42 9.25 2.96
C VAL A 53 -21.66 9.77 2.23
N ARG A 54 -22.76 10.05 2.96
CA ARG A 54 -24.00 10.58 2.37
C ARG A 54 -23.77 11.93 1.71
N ASP A 55 -23.08 12.84 2.39
CA ASP A 55 -22.85 14.20 1.90
C ASP A 55 -22.00 14.21 0.63
N ARG A 56 -20.93 13.40 0.60
CA ARG A 56 -20.13 13.21 -0.62
C ARG A 56 -20.95 12.61 -1.75
N ALA A 57 -21.78 11.61 -1.46
CA ALA A 57 -22.62 10.97 -2.46
C ALA A 57 -23.65 11.93 -3.05
N ALA A 58 -24.29 12.74 -2.21
CA ALA A 58 -25.23 13.78 -2.63
C ALA A 58 -24.52 14.83 -3.49
N HIS A 59 -23.37 15.34 -3.04
CA HIS A 59 -22.56 16.32 -3.76
C HIS A 59 -22.18 15.83 -5.16
N TYR A 60 -21.59 14.64 -5.29
CA TYR A 60 -21.20 14.10 -6.60
C TYR A 60 -22.42 13.79 -7.47
N CYS A 61 -23.54 13.30 -6.92
CA CYS A 61 -24.77 13.12 -7.70
C CYS A 61 -25.25 14.42 -8.32
N THR A 62 -25.34 15.50 -7.54
CA THR A 62 -25.83 16.79 -8.00
C THR A 62 -24.95 17.34 -9.12
N ILE A 63 -23.63 17.33 -8.93
CA ILE A 63 -22.68 17.83 -9.92
C ILE A 63 -22.72 17.00 -11.21
N LEU A 64 -22.70 15.67 -11.11
CA LEU A 64 -22.68 14.78 -12.27
C LEU A 64 -23.99 14.79 -13.07
N GLN A 65 -25.13 15.06 -12.42
CA GLN A 65 -26.41 15.26 -13.12
C GLN A 65 -26.43 16.55 -13.94
N GLN A 66 -25.74 17.60 -13.48
CA GLN A 66 -25.56 18.83 -14.25
C GLN A 66 -24.66 18.59 -15.48
N GLN A 67 -23.73 17.64 -15.41
CA GLN A 67 -22.83 17.29 -16.52
C GLN A 67 -23.59 16.69 -17.71
N GLN A 68 -24.63 15.91 -17.44
CA GLN A 68 -25.53 15.41 -18.49
C GLN A 68 -26.20 16.55 -19.28
N GLN A 69 -26.27 17.76 -18.72
CA GLN A 69 -26.85 18.94 -19.35
C GLN A 69 -25.85 19.75 -20.18
N GLY A 70 -24.59 19.30 -20.28
CA GLY A 70 -23.57 19.87 -21.18
C GLY A 70 -22.63 20.90 -20.55
N ASP A 71 -22.58 21.01 -19.22
CA ASP A 71 -21.69 21.95 -18.54
C ASP A 71 -20.27 21.37 -18.35
N SER A 72 -19.27 22.00 -18.96
CA SER A 72 -17.86 21.56 -18.92
C SER A 72 -17.12 22.01 -17.65
N THR A 73 -17.68 22.93 -16.86
CA THR A 73 -17.06 23.45 -15.62
C THR A 73 -17.00 22.40 -14.50
N ILE A 74 -17.72 21.29 -14.68
CA ILE A 74 -17.87 20.21 -13.71
C ILE A 74 -16.59 19.40 -13.52
N ILE A 75 -15.78 19.26 -14.57
CA ILE A 75 -14.48 18.58 -14.45
C ILE A 75 -13.56 19.34 -13.50
N GLU A 76 -13.60 20.67 -13.51
CA GLU A 76 -12.79 21.53 -12.63
C GLU A 76 -13.27 21.47 -11.17
N LEU A 77 -14.59 21.32 -10.94
CA LEU A 77 -15.15 21.13 -9.60
C LEU A 77 -14.79 19.76 -9.00
N ILE A 78 -14.71 18.73 -9.85
CA ILE A 78 -14.42 17.35 -9.41
C ILE A 78 -12.91 17.12 -9.26
N HIS A 79 -12.11 17.76 -10.12
CA HIS A 79 -10.66 17.81 -10.06
C HIS A 79 -10.20 19.26 -9.87
N PRO A 80 -10.26 19.79 -8.64
CA PRO A 80 -9.77 21.13 -8.37
C PRO A 80 -8.29 21.23 -8.79
N PRO A 81 -7.87 22.36 -9.37
CA PRO A 81 -6.49 22.54 -9.79
C PRO A 81 -5.56 22.34 -8.59
N GLN A 82 -4.53 21.51 -8.75
CA GLN A 82 -3.50 21.34 -7.74
C GLN A 82 -2.65 22.61 -7.73
N LEU A 83 -2.97 23.58 -6.88
CA LEU A 83 -2.27 24.86 -6.81
C LEU A 83 -1.16 24.82 -5.76
N SER A 84 -0.01 25.44 -6.07
CA SER A 84 1.04 25.66 -5.08
C SER A 84 0.54 26.68 -4.04
N ILE A 85 0.25 26.24 -2.81
CA ILE A 85 -0.21 27.13 -1.72
C ILE A 85 0.75 28.31 -1.49
N PRO A 86 2.09 28.14 -1.46
CA PRO A 86 3.01 29.27 -1.35
C PRO A 86 2.91 30.26 -2.52
N SER A 87 2.67 29.76 -3.74
CA SER A 87 2.53 30.61 -4.93
C SER A 87 1.19 31.36 -4.92
N LEU A 88 0.10 30.69 -4.53
CA LEU A 88 -1.22 31.28 -4.31
C LEU A 88 -1.14 32.38 -3.24
N GLU A 89 -0.50 32.11 -2.11
CA GLU A 89 -0.31 33.08 -1.03
C GLU A 89 0.45 34.34 -1.52
N ARG A 90 1.56 34.14 -2.23
CA ARG A 90 2.33 35.26 -2.80
C ARG A 90 1.52 36.05 -3.82
N ALA A 91 0.77 35.38 -4.68
CA ALA A 91 -0.09 36.02 -5.67
C ALA A 91 -1.20 36.85 -5.01
N LEU A 92 -1.88 36.30 -4.00
CA LEU A 92 -2.92 37.01 -3.24
C LEU A 92 -2.35 38.22 -2.49
N ARG A 93 -1.17 38.10 -1.88
CA ARG A 93 -0.50 39.24 -1.20
C ARG A 93 -0.18 40.37 -2.19
N ASN A 94 0.32 40.03 -3.37
CA ASN A 94 0.61 41.01 -4.41
C ASN A 94 -0.67 41.67 -4.92
N TYR A 95 -1.72 40.88 -5.13
CA TYR A 95 -3.04 41.37 -5.56
C TYR A 95 -3.61 42.38 -4.57
N ILE A 96 -3.65 42.05 -3.27
CA ILE A 96 -4.12 42.96 -2.21
C ILE A 96 -3.25 44.23 -2.16
N ALA A 97 -1.94 44.11 -2.31
CA ALA A 97 -1.02 45.26 -2.28
C ALA A 97 -1.14 46.17 -3.51
N SER A 98 -1.55 45.63 -4.66
CA SER A 98 -1.66 46.36 -5.91
C SER A 98 -2.87 47.29 -5.99
N GLY A 99 -3.88 47.09 -5.13
CA GLY A 99 -5.06 47.96 -5.03
C GLY A 99 -5.95 47.96 -6.27
N THR A 100 -5.97 46.87 -7.04
CA THR A 100 -6.80 46.73 -8.24
C THR A 100 -8.24 46.36 -7.87
N ASP A 101 -9.22 46.87 -8.62
CA ASP A 101 -10.63 46.45 -8.52
C ASP A 101 -10.99 45.27 -9.43
N GLU A 102 -10.05 44.79 -10.27
CA GLU A 102 -10.26 43.64 -11.15
C GLU A 102 -10.27 42.33 -10.34
N PRO A 103 -11.15 41.35 -10.64
CA PRO A 103 -11.20 40.08 -9.92
C PRO A 103 -9.88 39.29 -9.98
N PHE A 104 -9.54 38.61 -8.89
CA PHE A 104 -8.37 37.74 -8.84
C PHE A 104 -8.52 36.53 -9.77
N ASP A 105 -7.60 36.39 -10.73
CA ASP A 105 -7.55 35.24 -11.63
C ASP A 105 -6.65 34.13 -11.08
N ILE A 106 -7.29 33.04 -10.64
CA ILE A 106 -6.64 31.85 -10.07
C ILE A 106 -5.88 31.02 -11.11
N SER A 107 -6.18 31.16 -12.40
CA SER A 107 -5.58 30.37 -13.48
C SER A 107 -4.08 30.67 -13.70
N HIS A 108 -3.60 31.83 -13.23
CA HIS A 108 -2.22 32.26 -13.36
C HIS A 108 -1.28 31.70 -12.28
N ILE A 109 -1.80 30.95 -11.31
CA ILE A 109 -0.99 30.35 -10.26
C ILE A 109 -0.36 29.05 -10.80
N PRO A 110 0.97 28.89 -10.69
CA PRO A 110 1.62 27.65 -11.10
C PRO A 110 1.03 26.46 -10.33
N PRO A 111 0.81 25.32 -11.01
CA PRO A 111 0.41 24.11 -10.32
C PRO A 111 1.44 23.74 -9.25
N ALA A 112 0.96 23.12 -8.18
CA ALA A 112 1.83 22.52 -7.17
C ALA A 112 2.82 21.61 -7.89
N ALA A 113 4.11 21.74 -7.57
CA ALA A 113 5.06 20.73 -7.97
C ALA A 113 4.51 19.40 -7.42
N ILE A 114 4.31 18.43 -8.31
CA ILE A 114 3.85 17.10 -7.91
C ILE A 114 5.03 16.48 -7.15
N GLU A 115 5.09 16.73 -5.85
CA GLU A 115 5.73 15.79 -4.94
C GLU A 115 4.95 14.50 -5.12
N LYS A 116 5.55 13.51 -5.78
CA LYS A 116 4.99 12.16 -5.81
C LYS A 116 4.70 11.80 -4.37
N GLU A 117 3.43 11.63 -4.03
CA GLU A 117 2.98 11.26 -2.70
C GLU A 117 3.72 9.99 -2.27
N THR A 118 4.77 10.19 -1.46
CA THR A 118 5.25 9.17 -0.54
C THR A 118 4.11 8.93 0.46
N PRO A 119 3.72 7.67 0.73
CA PRO A 119 2.81 7.37 1.81
C PRO A 119 3.36 7.98 3.10
N SER A 120 2.51 8.77 3.77
CA SER A 120 2.82 9.60 4.94
C SER A 120 3.63 8.84 5.99
N GLN A 121 4.90 9.24 6.17
CA GLN A 121 5.65 8.95 7.38
C GLN A 121 5.30 10.01 8.42
N GLU A 122 4.94 9.55 9.60
CA GLU A 122 4.73 10.37 10.78
C GLU A 122 5.92 11.31 11.03
N ILE A 123 5.58 12.55 11.38
CA ILE A 123 6.52 13.65 11.54
C ILE A 123 7.44 13.39 12.73
N GLN A 124 8.73 13.16 12.48
CA GLN A 124 9.78 13.40 13.48
C GLN A 124 10.79 14.43 12.98
N LEU A 125 10.73 15.58 13.63
CA LEU A 125 11.67 16.69 13.53
C LEU A 125 13.05 16.27 14.02
N SER A 126 14.04 16.21 13.12
CA SER A 126 15.40 16.69 13.36
C SER A 126 16.25 16.59 12.09
N ALA A 127 16.64 17.74 11.56
CA ALA A 127 17.51 17.84 10.39
C ALA A 127 18.95 17.50 10.77
N LYS A 128 19.49 16.42 10.19
CA LYS A 128 20.93 16.17 10.03
C LYS A 128 21.27 16.09 8.52
N PRO A 129 22.54 16.33 8.13
CA PRO A 129 22.90 16.52 6.73
C PRO A 129 22.58 15.27 5.90
N GLN A 130 21.78 15.44 4.84
CA GLN A 130 21.31 14.35 3.99
C GLN A 130 22.47 13.76 3.18
N GLN A 131 22.79 12.50 3.45
CA GLN A 131 23.42 11.61 2.48
C GLN A 131 22.49 11.48 1.24
N PRO A 132 23.05 11.23 0.05
CA PRO A 132 22.24 11.00 -1.15
C PRO A 132 21.17 9.93 -0.87
N ARG A 133 19.90 10.30 -1.07
CA ARG A 133 18.75 9.43 -0.78
C ARG A 133 18.72 8.33 -1.84
N LEU A 134 19.08 7.11 -1.43
CA LEU A 134 19.00 5.91 -2.26
C LEU A 134 17.59 5.78 -2.85
N THR A 135 17.51 5.35 -4.10
CA THR A 135 16.27 4.89 -4.72
C THR A 135 15.71 3.70 -3.93
N ARG A 136 14.42 3.39 -4.14
CA ARG A 136 13.77 2.28 -3.43
C ARG A 136 14.48 0.95 -3.73
N GLU A 137 14.84 0.73 -4.98
CA GLU A 137 15.55 -0.46 -5.44
C GLU A 137 16.96 -0.52 -4.84
N GLU A 138 17.71 0.59 -4.78
CA GLU A 138 19.01 0.62 -4.10
C GLU A 138 18.89 0.32 -2.60
N SER A 139 17.84 0.84 -1.94
CA SER A 139 17.59 0.55 -0.52
C SER A 139 17.28 -0.93 -0.28
N TYR A 140 16.50 -1.58 -1.15
CA TYR A 140 16.26 -3.02 -1.05
C TYR A 140 17.52 -3.83 -1.35
N ALA A 141 18.28 -3.46 -2.38
CA ALA A 141 19.53 -4.14 -2.71
C ALA A 141 20.52 -4.08 -1.53
N GLU A 142 20.65 -2.93 -0.88
CA GLU A 142 21.49 -2.78 0.31
C GLU A 142 21.01 -3.70 1.46
N LYS A 143 19.70 -3.69 1.77
CA LYS A 143 19.14 -4.55 2.83
C LYS A 143 19.34 -6.04 2.54
N LEU A 144 19.08 -6.49 1.31
CA LEU A 144 19.26 -7.88 0.92
C LEU A 144 20.75 -8.29 0.97
N SER A 145 21.67 -7.37 0.62
CA SER A 145 23.12 -7.63 0.72
C SER A 145 23.63 -7.77 2.16
N GLN A 146 22.90 -7.21 3.14
CA GLN A 146 23.22 -7.36 4.56
C GLN A 146 22.80 -8.71 5.13
N VAL A 147 21.96 -9.48 4.41
CA VAL A 147 21.57 -10.84 4.80
C VAL A 147 22.64 -11.82 4.28
N PRO A 148 23.44 -12.46 5.16
CA PRO A 148 24.60 -13.26 4.74
C PRO A 148 24.27 -14.38 3.74
N GLN A 149 23.10 -15.01 3.89
CA GLN A 149 22.61 -16.08 3.03
C GLN A 149 22.22 -15.59 1.63
N LEU A 150 21.91 -14.30 1.47
CA LEU A 150 21.49 -13.69 0.20
C LEU A 150 22.60 -12.89 -0.47
N ALA A 151 23.64 -12.49 0.27
CA ALA A 151 24.69 -11.60 -0.20
C ALA A 151 25.33 -12.07 -1.52
N ASN A 152 25.68 -13.36 -1.63
CA ASN A 152 26.27 -13.92 -2.85
C ASN A 152 25.30 -13.84 -4.04
N ILE A 153 24.02 -14.16 -3.82
CA ILE A 153 22.99 -14.15 -4.87
C ILE A 153 22.78 -12.74 -5.40
N VAL A 154 22.68 -11.75 -4.50
CA VAL A 154 22.49 -10.34 -4.87
C VAL A 154 23.74 -9.76 -5.53
N GLN A 155 24.93 -10.24 -5.16
CA GLN A 155 26.19 -9.82 -5.78
C GLN A 155 26.35 -10.37 -7.20
N GLU A 156 26.03 -11.64 -7.43
CA GLU A 156 26.13 -12.29 -8.75
C GLU A 156 25.00 -11.87 -9.69
N SER A 157 23.81 -11.63 -9.15
CA SER A 157 22.63 -11.24 -9.90
C SER A 157 21.98 -10.00 -9.25
N PRO A 158 22.31 -8.78 -9.71
CA PRO A 158 21.77 -7.55 -9.15
C PRO A 158 20.24 -7.48 -9.14
N LEU A 159 19.69 -6.85 -8.11
CA LEU A 159 18.26 -6.58 -8.00
C LEU A 159 17.78 -5.75 -9.20
N PHE A 160 16.81 -6.27 -9.97
CA PHE A 160 16.20 -5.55 -11.08
C PHE A 160 15.02 -4.69 -10.60
N LYS A 161 14.09 -5.29 -9.86
CA LYS A 161 12.88 -4.60 -9.40
C LYS A 161 12.28 -5.27 -8.17
N SER A 162 11.67 -4.46 -7.31
CA SER A 162 10.86 -4.96 -6.21
C SER A 162 9.38 -4.63 -6.43
N SER A 163 8.46 -5.51 -6.03
CA SER A 163 7.02 -5.21 -6.06
C SER A 163 6.65 -4.17 -5.00
N PRO A 164 5.43 -3.61 -5.03
CA PRO A 164 4.79 -3.10 -3.83
C PRO A 164 4.62 -4.22 -2.79
N VAL A 165 4.37 -3.83 -1.54
CA VAL A 165 4.03 -4.76 -0.45
C VAL A 165 2.64 -5.34 -0.71
N PHE A 166 2.50 -6.65 -0.55
CA PHE A 166 1.23 -7.36 -0.65
C PHE A 166 0.89 -8.02 0.69
N GLU A 167 -0.34 -7.85 1.17
CA GLU A 167 -0.79 -8.44 2.44
C GLU A 167 -1.27 -9.87 2.17
N LEU A 168 -0.66 -10.85 2.85
CA LEU A 168 -1.03 -12.25 2.75
C LEU A 168 -2.06 -12.66 3.80
N THR A 169 -2.12 -11.91 4.91
CA THR A 169 -3.13 -12.08 5.96
C THR A 169 -3.92 -10.80 6.17
N GLU A 170 -5.10 -10.93 6.80
CA GLU A 170 -5.95 -9.79 7.17
C GLU A 170 -5.42 -9.07 8.42
N SER A 171 -5.69 -7.77 8.55
CA SER A 171 -5.06 -6.91 9.58
C SER A 171 -5.40 -7.29 11.04
N GLU A 172 -6.50 -8.01 11.26
CA GLU A 172 -7.02 -8.38 12.58
C GLU A 172 -6.83 -9.88 12.89
N THR A 173 -5.79 -10.49 12.32
CA THR A 173 -5.43 -11.90 12.55
C THR A 173 -4.26 -12.05 13.52
N GLU A 174 -4.01 -13.29 13.94
CA GLU A 174 -2.96 -13.70 14.87
C GLU A 174 -1.56 -13.34 14.37
N TYR A 175 -1.36 -13.43 13.04
CA TYR A 175 -0.09 -13.14 12.41
C TYR A 175 -0.30 -12.23 11.20
N ASN A 176 0.36 -11.08 11.21
CA ASN A 176 0.40 -10.19 10.07
C ASN A 176 1.57 -10.57 9.16
N VAL A 177 1.29 -11.10 7.98
CA VAL A 177 2.31 -11.50 6.99
C VAL A 177 2.14 -10.68 5.73
N LYS A 178 3.23 -10.01 5.32
CA LYS A 178 3.29 -9.22 4.10
C LYS A 178 4.42 -9.73 3.22
N CYS A 179 4.23 -9.71 1.91
CA CYS A 179 5.19 -10.19 0.94
C CYS A 179 5.69 -9.05 0.04
N VAL A 180 7.00 -9.01 -0.19
CA VAL A 180 7.65 -8.22 -1.24
C VAL A 180 8.39 -9.18 -2.16
N LYS A 181 8.12 -9.07 -3.46
CA LYS A 181 8.78 -9.85 -4.50
C LYS A 181 9.95 -9.07 -5.06
N HIS A 182 11.15 -9.63 -4.97
CA HIS A 182 12.37 -9.05 -5.54
C HIS A 182 12.77 -9.88 -6.76
N THR A 183 12.63 -9.29 -7.93
CA THR A 183 13.04 -9.88 -9.20
C THR A 183 14.51 -9.54 -9.44
N LEU A 184 15.33 -10.57 -9.54
CA LEU A 184 16.72 -10.53 -9.97
C LEU A 184 16.79 -11.12 -11.40
N GLY A 185 17.98 -11.31 -11.97
CA GLY A 185 18.15 -11.93 -13.29
C GLY A 185 17.61 -13.35 -13.33
N ASP A 186 18.22 -14.24 -12.56
CA ASP A 186 17.85 -15.67 -12.53
C ASP A 186 16.99 -16.06 -11.33
N TYR A 187 16.87 -15.17 -10.34
CA TYR A 187 16.24 -15.46 -9.06
C TYR A 187 15.02 -14.58 -8.78
N LEU A 188 14.07 -15.18 -8.07
CA LEU A 188 12.98 -14.49 -7.38
C LEU A 188 13.19 -14.66 -5.87
N ILE A 189 13.45 -13.55 -5.17
CA ILE A 189 13.48 -13.55 -3.71
C ILE A 189 12.10 -13.09 -3.22
N LEU A 190 11.43 -13.94 -2.44
CA LEU A 190 10.23 -13.61 -1.69
C LEU A 190 10.66 -13.19 -0.28
N GLN A 191 10.50 -11.91 0.04
CA GLN A 191 10.65 -11.39 1.39
C GLN A 191 9.29 -11.42 2.08
N PHE A 192 9.23 -12.00 3.27
CA PHE A 192 8.05 -12.02 4.11
C PHE A 192 8.30 -11.22 5.38
N ASP A 193 7.63 -10.07 5.50
CA ASP A 193 7.60 -9.27 6.73
C ASP A 193 6.50 -9.83 7.63
N CYS A 194 6.88 -10.33 8.79
CA CYS A 194 6.00 -11.02 9.74
C CYS A 194 5.89 -10.22 11.05
N VAL A 195 4.68 -10.16 11.62
CA VAL A 195 4.45 -9.64 12.97
C VAL A 195 3.53 -10.61 13.71
N ASN A 196 3.96 -11.06 14.88
CA ASN A 196 3.13 -11.82 15.81
C ASN A 196 2.27 -10.85 16.63
N THR A 197 0.94 -10.98 16.58
CA THR A 197 0.00 -10.13 17.35
C THR A 197 -0.47 -10.78 18.65
N LEU A 198 -0.03 -12.01 18.93
CA LEU A 198 -0.37 -12.74 20.15
C LEU A 198 0.65 -12.43 21.26
N ALA A 199 0.17 -11.81 22.33
CA ALA A 199 0.99 -11.40 23.48
C ALA A 199 1.42 -12.58 24.38
N ASP A 200 0.68 -13.69 24.31
CA ASP A 200 0.89 -14.93 25.03
C ASP A 200 1.74 -15.95 24.27
N GLN A 201 2.32 -15.56 23.14
CA GLN A 201 3.19 -16.44 22.34
C GLN A 201 4.49 -15.76 21.93
N LEU A 202 5.57 -16.54 21.96
CA LEU A 202 6.83 -16.26 21.29
C LEU A 202 7.03 -17.29 20.19
N LEU A 203 7.32 -16.84 18.97
CA LEU A 203 7.64 -17.75 17.89
C LEU A 203 9.16 -17.84 17.68
N GLU A 204 9.65 -19.04 17.45
CA GLU A 204 11.03 -19.32 17.06
C GLU A 204 11.07 -20.08 15.74
N ASP A 205 12.21 -20.00 15.03
CA ASP A 205 12.43 -20.66 13.74
C ASP A 205 11.29 -20.42 12.73
N VAL A 206 10.90 -19.15 12.61
CA VAL A 206 9.75 -18.74 11.80
C VAL A 206 10.15 -18.71 10.34
N CYS A 207 9.45 -19.44 9.49
CA CYS A 207 9.63 -19.43 8.04
C CYS A 207 8.29 -19.45 7.33
N VAL A 208 8.19 -18.79 6.18
CA VAL A 208 7.05 -19.01 5.28
C VAL A 208 7.44 -20.11 4.31
N ALA A 209 6.89 -21.30 4.52
CA ALA A 209 7.05 -22.42 3.60
C ALA A 209 6.37 -22.09 2.28
N VAL A 210 7.12 -22.25 1.20
CA VAL A 210 6.67 -21.98 -0.16
C VAL A 210 6.56 -23.29 -0.91
N GLU A 211 5.41 -23.54 -1.53
CA GLU A 211 5.28 -24.64 -2.49
C GLU A 211 5.77 -24.17 -3.86
N ALA A 212 6.93 -24.67 -4.28
CA ALA A 212 7.52 -24.32 -5.56
C ALA A 212 6.58 -24.71 -6.71
N PRO A 213 6.11 -23.75 -7.53
CA PRO A 213 5.33 -24.07 -8.71
C PRO A 213 6.18 -24.77 -9.77
N GLU A 214 5.53 -25.39 -10.77
CA GLU A 214 6.22 -26.09 -11.86
C GLU A 214 7.29 -25.21 -12.52
N GLY A 215 8.47 -25.79 -12.74
CA GLY A 215 9.63 -25.11 -13.33
C GLY A 215 10.47 -24.27 -12.35
N TYR A 216 9.93 -23.86 -11.21
CA TYR A 216 10.70 -23.15 -10.18
C TYR A 216 11.43 -24.12 -9.24
N THR A 217 12.60 -23.69 -8.75
CA THR A 217 13.37 -24.46 -7.76
C THR A 217 13.69 -23.60 -6.55
N ILE A 218 13.34 -24.04 -5.34
CA ILE A 218 13.78 -23.37 -4.10
C ILE A 218 15.26 -23.64 -3.90
N VAL A 219 16.05 -22.58 -3.78
CA VAL A 219 17.52 -22.65 -3.64
C VAL A 219 18.01 -22.19 -2.28
N ALA A 220 17.23 -21.40 -1.56
CA ALA A 220 17.55 -20.97 -0.20
C ALA A 220 16.29 -20.56 0.57
N GLU A 221 16.34 -20.77 1.88
CA GLU A 221 15.36 -20.30 2.85
C GLU A 221 16.10 -19.67 4.03
N VAL A 222 15.62 -18.52 4.48
CA VAL A 222 16.21 -17.76 5.59
C VAL A 222 15.11 -17.55 6.63
N PRO A 223 15.08 -18.35 7.71
CA PRO A 223 14.09 -18.19 8.76
C PRO A 223 14.39 -16.96 9.61
N CYS A 224 13.35 -16.41 10.24
CA CYS A 224 13.47 -15.46 11.33
C CYS A 224 13.68 -16.25 12.64
N PRO A 225 14.83 -16.12 13.32
CA PRO A 225 15.12 -16.95 14.49
C PRO A 225 14.14 -16.78 15.64
N LYS A 226 13.56 -15.59 15.77
CA LYS A 226 12.70 -15.20 16.88
C LYS A 226 11.73 -14.10 16.44
N LEU A 227 10.44 -14.26 16.73
CA LEU A 227 9.39 -13.27 16.48
C LEU A 227 8.55 -13.06 17.74
N ALA A 228 8.87 -12.01 18.48
CA ALA A 228 8.17 -11.64 19.71
C ALA A 228 6.89 -10.83 19.41
N TYR A 229 6.03 -10.68 20.41
CA TYR A 229 4.80 -9.90 20.33
C TYR A 229 5.06 -8.48 19.83
N ASN A 230 4.39 -8.10 18.73
CA ASN A 230 4.49 -6.81 18.06
C ASN A 230 5.90 -6.39 17.62
N GLU A 231 6.87 -7.30 17.61
CA GLU A 231 8.20 -7.05 17.04
C GLU A 231 8.24 -7.58 15.61
N PRO A 232 8.50 -6.72 14.60
CA PRO A 232 8.61 -7.18 13.22
C PRO A 232 9.84 -8.08 13.01
N GLY A 233 9.64 -9.17 12.28
CA GLY A 233 10.69 -10.05 11.80
C GLY A 233 10.56 -10.30 10.31
N VAL A 234 11.61 -10.84 9.70
CA VAL A 234 11.64 -11.06 8.25
C VAL A 234 12.14 -12.46 7.96
N THR A 235 11.47 -13.13 7.01
CA THR A 235 11.91 -14.40 6.45
C THR A 235 12.08 -14.26 4.94
N TYR A 236 12.90 -15.12 4.33
CA TYR A 236 13.12 -15.10 2.89
C TYR A 236 13.04 -16.50 2.29
N THR A 237 12.46 -16.59 1.11
CA THR A 237 12.58 -17.77 0.23
C THR A 237 13.13 -17.34 -1.11
N VAL A 238 14.14 -18.05 -1.61
CA VAL A 238 14.74 -17.79 -2.91
C VAL A 238 14.37 -18.90 -3.87
N LEU A 239 13.78 -18.50 -5.00
CA LEU A 239 13.41 -19.37 -6.10
C LEU A 239 14.30 -19.07 -7.30
N LEU A 240 14.75 -20.11 -8.01
CA LEU A 240 15.32 -20.02 -9.35
C LEU A 240 14.16 -19.99 -10.36
N TYR A 241 14.21 -19.06 -11.32
CA TYR A 241 13.25 -19.01 -12.43
C TYR A 241 13.35 -20.26 -13.33
N PRO A 242 12.23 -20.69 -13.95
CA PRO A 242 12.26 -21.73 -14.98
C PRO A 242 13.06 -21.27 -16.20
N GLU A 243 13.59 -22.25 -16.95
CA GLU A 243 14.31 -21.98 -18.21
C GLU A 243 13.38 -21.39 -19.28
N ASP A 244 12.11 -21.83 -19.32
CA ASP A 244 11.09 -21.26 -20.21
C ASP A 244 10.38 -20.07 -19.53
N PRO A 245 10.50 -18.85 -20.07
CA PRO A 245 9.79 -17.69 -19.54
C PRO A 245 8.26 -17.83 -19.50
N GLN A 246 7.65 -18.69 -20.33
CA GLN A 246 6.20 -18.93 -20.30
C GLN A 246 5.75 -19.63 -19.01
N GLU A 247 6.63 -20.39 -18.36
CA GLU A 247 6.36 -21.09 -17.09
C GLU A 247 6.46 -20.16 -15.87
N THR A 248 6.82 -18.88 -16.06
CA THR A 248 6.94 -17.91 -14.96
C THR A 248 5.61 -17.44 -14.37
N ILE A 249 4.48 -17.76 -15.02
CA ILE A 249 3.14 -17.42 -14.53
C ILE A 249 2.67 -18.53 -13.59
N ALA A 250 2.73 -18.27 -12.29
CA ALA A 250 2.37 -19.26 -11.28
C ALA A 250 1.58 -18.67 -10.11
N THR A 251 0.79 -19.54 -9.48
CA THR A 251 0.27 -19.36 -8.12
C THR A 251 1.21 -20.10 -7.18
N ILE A 252 1.64 -19.43 -6.11
CA ILE A 252 2.59 -19.97 -5.15
C ILE A 252 1.87 -20.08 -3.81
N PRO A 253 1.42 -21.28 -3.41
CA PRO A 253 0.89 -21.51 -2.06
C PRO A 253 1.97 -21.24 -1.02
N THR A 254 1.56 -20.64 0.10
CA THR A 254 2.44 -20.30 1.21
C THR A 254 1.81 -20.69 2.53
N THR A 255 2.62 -21.16 3.47
CA THR A 255 2.19 -21.51 4.83
C THR A 255 3.22 -21.01 5.81
N LEU A 256 2.81 -20.20 6.79
CA LEU A 256 3.69 -19.76 7.86
C LEU A 256 3.92 -20.94 8.81
N LYS A 257 5.19 -21.30 9.07
CA LYS A 257 5.59 -22.37 9.97
C LYS A 257 6.53 -21.84 11.04
N PHE A 258 6.38 -22.33 12.26
CA PHE A 258 7.15 -21.86 13.41
C PHE A 258 7.13 -22.87 14.57
N VAL A 259 7.98 -22.62 15.55
CA VAL A 259 7.92 -23.23 16.87
C VAL A 259 7.31 -22.21 17.84
N ALA A 260 6.10 -22.48 18.33
CA ALA A 260 5.43 -21.62 19.31
C ALA A 260 5.85 -21.97 20.74
N LYS A 261 6.09 -20.93 21.55
CA LYS A 261 6.30 -21.02 22.99
C LYS A 261 5.28 -20.15 23.69
N ASP A 262 4.49 -20.75 24.57
CA ASP A 262 3.55 -20.00 25.40
C ASP A 262 4.33 -19.12 26.39
N CYS A 263 3.90 -17.87 26.53
CA CYS A 263 4.58 -16.82 27.29
C CYS A 263 3.62 -16.12 28.25
N ASP A 264 4.15 -15.64 29.38
CA ASP A 264 3.40 -14.73 30.25
C ASP A 264 3.17 -13.38 29.50
N PRO A 265 1.93 -12.93 29.30
CA PRO A 265 1.63 -11.74 28.49
C PRO A 265 2.17 -10.42 29.04
N THR A 266 2.53 -10.40 30.32
CA THR A 266 3.04 -9.21 31.02
C THR A 266 4.56 -9.14 30.95
N THR A 267 5.23 -10.28 31.02
CA THR A 267 6.71 -10.35 31.03
C THR A 267 7.32 -10.71 29.68
N GLY A 268 6.55 -11.31 28.78
CA GLY A 268 7.02 -11.84 27.50
C GLY A 268 8.00 -13.01 27.63
N LEU A 269 8.07 -13.63 28.83
CA LEU A 269 8.98 -14.74 29.10
C LEU A 269 8.28 -16.07 28.81
N PRO A 270 8.95 -17.01 28.11
CA PRO A 270 8.42 -18.35 27.88
C PRO A 270 8.18 -19.09 29.19
N GLU A 271 7.03 -19.75 29.30
CA GLU A 271 6.69 -20.60 30.45
C GLU A 271 7.49 -21.91 30.46
N ALA A 272 7.89 -22.38 29.28
CA ALA A 272 8.70 -23.58 29.09
C ALA A 272 9.85 -23.32 28.10
N GLU A 273 10.96 -24.05 28.26
CA GLU A 273 12.09 -23.99 27.32
C GLU A 273 11.76 -24.65 25.97
N GLN A 274 10.90 -25.67 25.97
CA GLN A 274 10.48 -26.39 24.77
C GLN A 274 9.17 -25.82 24.23
N GLY A 275 9.16 -25.49 22.93
CA GLY A 275 7.96 -25.11 22.19
C GLY A 275 7.36 -26.29 21.41
N TYR A 276 6.25 -26.04 20.72
CA TYR A 276 5.60 -26.98 19.81
C TYR A 276 5.60 -26.46 18.38
N GLN A 277 5.69 -27.36 17.39
CA GLN A 277 5.57 -26.97 15.99
C GLN A 277 4.12 -26.67 15.64
N ASP A 278 3.91 -25.57 14.92
CA ASP A 278 2.61 -25.17 14.43
C ASP A 278 2.73 -24.49 13.06
N GLU A 279 1.58 -24.37 12.39
CA GLU A 279 1.48 -23.75 11.07
C GLU A 279 0.22 -22.91 10.91
N TYR A 280 0.31 -21.87 10.09
CA TYR A 280 -0.78 -20.95 9.77
C TYR A 280 -0.88 -20.77 8.26
N MET A 281 -2.07 -21.03 7.70
CA MET A 281 -2.37 -20.97 6.27
C MET A 281 -2.94 -19.62 5.85
#